data_AF-A0AAU7K516-F1
#
_entry.id   AF-A0AAU7K516-F1
#
_cell.length_a   1.000
_cell.length_b   1.000
_cell.length_c   1.000
_cell.angle_alpha   90.00
_cell.angle_beta   90.00
_cell.angle_gamma   90.00
#
_symmetry.space_group_name_H-M   'P 1'
#
loop_
_entity.id
_entity.type
_entity.pdbx_description
1 polymer ?
#
loop_
_entity_poly.entity_id
_entity_poly.type
_entity_poly.pdbx_seq_one_letter_code
_entity_poly.pdbx_strand_id
1 'polypeptide(L)'
;MRKTYCFFVLLPLFVMMSCGKKTDKDRAIALVESKYETSNRDLDFDGAILDSLYNISPQAYVDSLKKGEELDVTLAELESQIEHLSQAESDSVGLISAKLTKERYRLLDLKKIKPKFIGWKLSGVKLKDGKSEELSFKFDQGITKVVE
;
A
#
# COMPACT_ATOMS: atom_id res chain seq x y z
N MET A 1 79.18 0.45 7.67
CA MET A 1 78.78 -0.91 8.11
C MET A 1 77.31 -0.87 8.55
N ARG A 2 76.49 -1.81 8.02
CA ARG A 2 75.26 -2.44 8.56
C ARG A 2 74.19 -1.56 9.25
N LYS A 3 72.88 -1.74 9.08
CA LYS A 3 72.01 -2.67 8.33
C LYS A 3 70.59 -2.06 8.42
N THR A 4 69.83 -2.19 7.34
CA THR A 4 68.36 -2.07 7.25
C THR A 4 67.64 -2.95 8.27
N TYR A 5 66.45 -2.55 8.74
CA TYR A 5 65.25 -3.40 8.79
C TYR A 5 63.97 -2.55 8.89
N CYS A 6 63.12 -2.70 7.87
CA CYS A 6 61.71 -2.32 7.88
C CYS A 6 60.93 -3.19 8.87
N PHE A 7 59.92 -2.64 9.53
CA PHE A 7 58.70 -3.41 9.79
C PHE A 7 57.48 -2.48 9.86
N PHE A 8 56.71 -2.51 8.77
CA PHE A 8 55.34 -2.05 8.66
C PHE A 8 54.50 -2.69 9.78
N VAL A 9 53.98 -1.89 10.70
CA VAL A 9 52.88 -2.33 11.56
C VAL A 9 51.59 -1.87 10.91
N LEU A 10 51.02 -2.80 10.15
CA LEU A 10 49.68 -2.77 9.59
C LEU A 10 48.67 -2.37 10.67
N LEU A 11 48.07 -1.21 10.50
CA LEU A 11 46.79 -0.87 11.11
C LEU A 11 45.73 -1.70 10.37
N PRO A 12 45.07 -2.70 10.98
CA PRO A 12 43.93 -3.31 10.32
C PRO A 12 42.78 -2.30 10.38
N LEU A 13 42.63 -1.54 9.30
CA LEU A 13 41.37 -0.90 8.94
C LEU A 13 40.33 -2.02 8.80
N PHE A 14 39.65 -2.30 9.91
CA PHE A 14 38.41 -3.06 9.94
C PHE A 14 37.36 -2.21 9.19
N VAL A 15 37.46 -2.18 7.86
CA VAL A 15 36.37 -1.72 7.01
C VAL A 15 35.33 -2.83 7.13
N MET A 16 34.42 -2.66 8.09
CA MET A 16 33.14 -3.32 8.03
C MET A 16 32.44 -2.79 6.78
N MET A 17 32.71 -3.41 5.63
CA MET A 17 31.80 -3.37 4.51
C MET A 17 30.55 -4.10 4.99
N SER A 18 29.67 -3.35 5.68
CA SER A 18 28.26 -3.68 5.68
C SER A 18 27.85 -3.61 4.23
N CYS A 19 27.89 -4.75 3.54
CA CYS A 19 27.14 -4.99 2.32
C CYS A 19 25.66 -5.00 2.75
N GLY A 20 25.17 -3.84 3.19
CA GLY A 20 23.80 -3.62 3.56
C GLY A 20 23.00 -3.80 2.30
N LYS A 21 22.14 -4.83 2.26
CA LYS A 21 21.16 -4.97 1.19
C LYS A 21 20.38 -3.65 1.12
N LYS A 22 20.42 -2.99 -0.03
CA LYS A 22 19.63 -1.77 -0.27
C LYS A 22 18.17 -2.06 0.05
N THR A 23 17.53 -1.16 0.80
CA THR A 23 16.10 -1.29 1.09
C THR A 23 15.28 -1.05 -0.18
N ASP A 24 14.03 -1.48 -0.18
CA ASP A 24 13.12 -1.20 -1.29
C ASP A 24 12.91 0.31 -1.49
N LYS A 25 12.95 1.10 -0.42
CA LYS A 25 12.93 2.57 -0.50
C LYS A 25 14.17 3.09 -1.23
N ASP A 26 15.36 2.60 -0.88
CA ASP A 26 16.62 3.02 -1.55
C ASP A 26 16.61 2.68 -3.05
N ARG A 27 16.02 1.52 -3.39
CA ARG A 27 15.88 1.10 -4.79
C ARG A 27 14.89 1.99 -5.55
N ALA A 28 13.78 2.36 -4.93
CA ALA A 28 12.79 3.27 -5.51
C ALA A 28 13.38 4.66 -5.73
N ILE A 29 14.11 5.19 -4.74
CA ILE A 29 14.83 6.47 -4.83
C ILE A 29 15.82 6.43 -5.99
N ALA A 30 16.68 5.42 -6.06
CA ALA A 30 17.68 5.31 -7.13
C ALA A 30 17.05 5.25 -8.53
N LEU A 31 15.91 4.59 -8.69
CA LEU A 31 15.18 4.59 -9.96
C LEU A 31 14.65 5.97 -10.33
N VAL A 32 14.13 6.71 -9.36
CA VAL A 32 13.65 8.08 -9.59
C VAL A 32 14.82 9.00 -9.91
N GLU A 33 15.88 8.97 -9.10
CA GLU A 33 17.10 9.76 -9.35
C GLU A 33 17.63 9.52 -10.77
N SER A 34 17.81 8.25 -11.17
CA SER A 34 18.29 7.92 -12.52
C SER A 34 17.41 8.44 -13.65
N LYS A 35 16.09 8.53 -13.43
CA LYS A 35 15.13 9.08 -14.40
C LYS A 35 15.25 10.61 -14.51
N TYR A 36 15.64 11.28 -13.44
CA TYR A 36 15.71 12.74 -13.35
C TYR A 36 17.13 13.30 -13.48
N GLU A 37 18.17 12.47 -13.48
CA GLU A 37 19.57 12.86 -13.76
C GLU A 37 19.68 13.69 -15.06
N THR A 38 18.91 13.36 -16.09
CA THR A 38 18.93 14.09 -17.38
C THR A 38 18.10 15.37 -17.36
N SER A 39 17.30 15.62 -16.32
CA SER A 39 16.29 16.69 -16.29
C SER A 39 16.77 17.99 -15.61
N ASN A 40 18.00 18.02 -15.10
CA ASN A 40 18.59 19.16 -14.38
C ASN A 40 17.76 19.62 -13.16
N ARG A 41 16.89 18.73 -12.64
CA ARG A 41 16.02 18.96 -11.48
C ARG A 41 16.55 18.14 -10.33
N ASP A 42 16.96 18.82 -9.26
CA ASP A 42 17.43 18.18 -8.05
C ASP A 42 16.24 17.85 -7.13
N LEU A 43 16.15 16.58 -6.73
CA LEU A 43 15.06 16.05 -5.92
C LEU A 43 15.50 15.89 -4.46
N ASP A 44 14.55 16.11 -3.56
CA ASP A 44 14.68 15.89 -2.12
C ASP A 44 13.80 14.71 -1.71
N PHE A 45 14.43 13.75 -1.03
CA PHE A 45 13.82 12.50 -0.57
C PHE A 45 13.78 12.36 0.96
N ASP A 46 14.19 13.37 1.73
CA ASP A 46 14.25 13.30 3.20
C ASP A 46 12.88 12.97 3.81
N GLY A 47 11.80 13.50 3.19
CA GLY A 47 10.41 13.21 3.55
C GLY A 47 9.76 12.05 2.80
N ALA A 48 10.50 11.33 1.95
CA ALA A 48 9.88 10.36 1.05
C ALA A 48 9.36 9.11 1.78
N ILE A 49 8.16 8.64 1.43
CA ILE A 49 7.52 7.47 2.03
C ILE A 49 7.23 6.45 0.93
N LEU A 50 7.62 5.19 1.16
CA LEU A 50 7.33 4.09 0.25
C LEU A 50 6.15 3.26 0.78
N ASP A 51 5.00 3.39 0.12
CA ASP A 51 3.76 2.70 0.48
C ASP A 51 3.50 1.50 -0.45
N SER A 52 2.98 0.42 0.11
CA SER A 52 2.46 -0.70 -0.66
C SER A 52 1.12 -0.35 -1.30
N LEU A 53 0.99 -0.60 -2.60
CA LEU A 53 -0.26 -0.45 -3.33
C LEU A 53 -0.97 -1.80 -3.48
N TYR A 54 -2.29 -1.78 -3.29
CA TYR A 54 -3.17 -2.91 -3.50
C TYR A 54 -4.30 -2.53 -4.45
N ASN A 55 -4.83 -3.50 -5.18
CA ASN A 55 -6.04 -3.34 -6.01
C ASN A 55 -7.28 -2.93 -5.18
N ILE A 56 -7.35 -3.39 -3.93
CA ILE A 56 -8.28 -2.97 -2.89
C ILE A 56 -7.49 -2.91 -1.58
N SER A 57 -7.72 -1.85 -0.79
CA SER A 57 -7.09 -1.74 0.53
C SER A 57 -7.43 -2.97 1.38
N PRO A 58 -6.45 -3.60 2.06
CA PRO A 58 -6.70 -4.71 2.99
C PRO A 58 -7.75 -4.36 4.05
N GLN A 59 -7.75 -3.12 4.55
CA GLN A 59 -8.73 -2.66 5.53
C GLN A 59 -10.13 -2.61 4.92
N ALA A 60 -10.27 -2.00 3.74
CA ALA A 60 -11.56 -1.91 3.06
C ALA A 60 -12.15 -3.30 2.75
N TYR A 61 -11.29 -4.29 2.45
CA TYR A 61 -11.71 -5.68 2.30
C TYR A 61 -12.24 -6.27 3.61
N VAL A 62 -11.51 -6.12 4.72
CA VAL A 62 -11.96 -6.59 6.05
C VAL A 62 -13.28 -5.93 6.46
N ASP A 63 -13.41 -4.61 6.27
CA ASP A 63 -14.64 -3.88 6.59
C ASP A 63 -15.82 -4.36 5.76
N SER A 64 -15.58 -4.69 4.47
CA SER A 64 -16.62 -5.24 3.59
C SER A 64 -17.08 -6.63 4.03
N LEU A 65 -16.16 -7.47 4.55
CA LEU A 65 -16.51 -8.77 5.11
C LEU A 65 -17.38 -8.62 6.35
N LYS A 66 -16.95 -7.77 7.29
CA LYS A 66 -17.68 -7.50 8.54
C LYS A 66 -19.09 -7.00 8.25
N LYS A 67 -19.22 -6.04 7.34
CA LYS A 67 -20.54 -5.52 6.93
C LYS A 67 -21.44 -6.60 6.32
N GLY A 68 -20.87 -7.55 5.58
CA GLY A 68 -21.61 -8.70 5.06
C GLY A 68 -22.17 -9.58 6.18
N GLU A 69 -21.38 -9.85 7.22
CA GLU A 69 -21.81 -10.63 8.39
C GLU A 69 -22.90 -9.89 9.20
N GLU A 70 -22.76 -8.58 9.37
CA GLU A 70 -23.77 -7.75 10.05
C GLU A 70 -25.11 -7.74 9.28
N LEU A 71 -25.06 -7.72 7.93
CA LEU A 71 -26.24 -7.82 7.09
C LEU A 71 -26.92 -9.18 7.19
N ASP A 72 -26.16 -10.26 7.32
CA ASP A 72 -26.72 -11.60 7.49
C ASP A 72 -27.54 -11.70 8.79
N VAL A 73 -27.05 -11.11 9.88
CA VAL A 73 -27.80 -11.02 11.15
C VAL A 73 -29.06 -10.17 10.99
N THR A 74 -28.93 -9.00 10.36
CA THR A 74 -30.06 -8.07 10.17
C THR A 74 -31.16 -8.71 9.32
N LEU A 75 -30.79 -9.41 8.24
CA LEU A 75 -31.75 -10.09 7.36
C LEU A 75 -32.52 -11.19 8.11
N ALA A 76 -31.84 -12.00 8.92
CA ALA A 76 -32.50 -13.03 9.73
C ALA A 76 -33.50 -12.42 10.74
N GLU A 77 -33.17 -11.28 11.34
CA GLU A 77 -34.07 -10.58 12.25
C GLU A 77 -35.30 -10.02 11.52
N LEU A 78 -35.12 -9.40 10.35
CA LEU A 78 -36.23 -8.90 9.54
C LEU A 78 -37.15 -10.03 9.05
N GLU A 79 -36.58 -11.18 8.67
CA GLU A 79 -37.35 -12.37 8.30
C GLU A 79 -38.22 -12.85 9.46
N SER A 80 -37.67 -12.92 10.68
CA SER A 80 -38.46 -13.27 11.87
C SER A 80 -39.54 -12.25 12.20
N GLN A 81 -39.30 -10.96 11.97
CA GLN A 81 -40.31 -9.92 12.21
C GLN A 81 -41.47 -10.01 11.20
N ILE A 82 -41.18 -10.26 9.92
CA ILE A 82 -42.21 -10.37 8.86
C ILE A 82 -43.28 -11.40 9.21
N GLU A 83 -42.92 -12.52 9.86
CA GLU A 83 -43.87 -13.58 10.24
C GLU A 83 -44.98 -13.13 11.20
N HIS A 84 -44.83 -11.98 11.87
CA HIS A 84 -45.75 -11.49 12.89
C HIS A 84 -46.44 -10.17 12.51
N LEU A 85 -46.19 -9.63 11.32
CA LEU A 85 -46.70 -8.32 10.88
C LEU A 85 -48.01 -8.44 10.09
N SER A 86 -48.76 -7.33 10.05
CA SER A 86 -49.86 -7.20 9.10
C SER A 86 -49.33 -7.12 7.66
N GLN A 87 -50.17 -7.38 6.65
CA GLN A 87 -49.75 -7.39 5.25
C GLN A 87 -49.04 -6.10 4.82
N ALA A 88 -49.59 -4.92 5.18
CA ALA A 88 -49.01 -3.64 4.78
C ALA A 88 -47.64 -3.36 5.43
N GLU A 89 -47.46 -3.81 6.68
CA GLU A 89 -46.18 -3.69 7.40
C GLU A 89 -45.15 -4.68 6.85
N SER A 90 -45.59 -5.92 6.59
CA SER A 90 -44.80 -6.96 5.92
C SER A 90 -44.28 -6.50 4.56
N ASP A 91 -45.12 -5.86 3.73
CA ASP A 91 -44.71 -5.36 2.41
C ASP A 91 -43.60 -4.29 2.52
N SER A 92 -43.71 -3.40 3.51
CA SER A 92 -42.69 -2.37 3.79
C SER A 92 -41.36 -2.99 4.26
N VAL A 93 -41.42 -3.94 5.19
CA VAL A 93 -40.22 -4.65 5.68
C VAL A 93 -39.60 -5.51 4.57
N GLY A 94 -40.43 -6.10 3.71
CA GLY A 94 -40.00 -6.84 2.52
C GLY A 94 -39.16 -6.00 1.55
N LEU A 95 -39.54 -4.74 1.32
CA LEU A 95 -38.75 -3.82 0.47
C LEU A 95 -37.37 -3.51 1.08
N ILE A 96 -37.31 -3.34 2.41
CA ILE A 96 -36.04 -3.11 3.12
C ILE A 96 -35.16 -4.37 3.02
N SER A 97 -35.72 -5.54 3.32
CA SER A 97 -35.03 -6.83 3.23
C SER A 97 -34.46 -7.08 1.83
N ALA A 98 -35.22 -6.79 0.77
CA ALA A 98 -34.75 -6.91 -0.61
C ALA A 98 -33.55 -5.98 -0.91
N LYS A 99 -33.58 -4.73 -0.42
CA LYS A 99 -32.47 -3.78 -0.58
C LYS A 99 -31.21 -4.25 0.16
N LEU A 100 -31.35 -4.74 1.39
CA LEU A 100 -30.24 -5.27 2.18
C LEU A 100 -29.66 -6.55 1.57
N THR A 101 -30.51 -7.42 1.02
CA THR A 101 -30.09 -8.62 0.28
C THR A 101 -29.27 -8.26 -0.95
N LYS A 102 -29.67 -7.22 -1.69
CA LYS A 102 -28.88 -6.73 -2.84
C LYS A 102 -27.51 -6.21 -2.40
N GLU A 103 -27.44 -5.47 -1.30
CA GLU A 103 -26.16 -5.01 -0.73
C GLU A 103 -25.29 -6.18 -0.27
N ARG A 104 -25.88 -7.20 0.36
CA ARG A 104 -25.19 -8.44 0.73
C ARG A 104 -24.54 -9.09 -0.50
N TYR A 105 -25.26 -9.25 -1.60
CA TYR A 105 -24.69 -9.80 -2.83
C TYR A 105 -23.54 -8.96 -3.38
N ARG A 106 -23.67 -7.63 -3.35
CA ARG A 106 -22.57 -6.73 -3.74
C ARG A 106 -21.32 -6.95 -2.89
N LEU A 107 -21.48 -7.12 -1.58
CA LEU A 107 -20.37 -7.41 -0.67
C LEU A 107 -19.78 -8.81 -0.87
N LEU A 108 -20.59 -9.81 -1.22
CA LEU A 108 -20.12 -11.14 -1.61
C LEU A 108 -19.28 -11.11 -2.88
N ASP A 109 -19.61 -10.24 -3.83
CA ASP A 109 -18.79 -10.03 -5.02
C ASP A 109 -17.47 -9.33 -4.68
N LEU A 110 -17.47 -8.34 -3.77
CA LEU A 110 -16.23 -7.75 -3.25
C LEU A 110 -15.36 -8.77 -2.50
N LYS A 111 -15.98 -9.71 -1.77
CA LYS A 111 -15.29 -10.83 -1.10
C LYS A 111 -14.51 -11.73 -2.08
N LYS A 112 -14.93 -11.83 -3.33
CA LYS A 112 -14.18 -12.55 -4.38
C LYS A 112 -12.92 -11.80 -4.80
N ILE A 113 -12.89 -10.47 -4.66
CA ILE A 113 -11.76 -9.61 -5.01
C ILE A 113 -10.85 -9.45 -3.80
N LYS A 114 -10.01 -10.45 -3.54
CA LYS A 114 -9.03 -10.38 -2.45
C LYS A 114 -8.02 -9.24 -2.67
N PRO A 115 -7.51 -8.62 -1.59
CA PRO A 115 -6.39 -7.70 -1.67
C PRO A 115 -5.20 -8.38 -2.34
N LYS A 116 -4.76 -7.81 -3.44
CA LYS A 116 -3.59 -8.24 -4.19
C LYS A 116 -2.64 -7.07 -4.25
N PHE A 117 -1.43 -7.30 -3.77
CA PHE A 117 -0.33 -6.36 -3.91
C PHE A 117 -0.06 -6.11 -5.40
N ILE A 118 -0.05 -4.85 -5.84
CA ILE A 118 0.12 -4.48 -7.26
C ILE A 118 1.38 -3.69 -7.53
N GLY A 119 2.03 -3.13 -6.51
CA GLY A 119 3.19 -2.28 -6.71
C GLY A 119 3.45 -1.36 -5.52
N TRP A 120 4.30 -0.37 -5.74
CA TRP A 120 4.72 0.56 -4.69
C TRP A 120 4.40 1.99 -5.09
N LYS A 121 4.26 2.88 -4.11
CA LYS A 121 4.19 4.32 -4.32
C LYS A 121 5.24 5.01 -3.46
N LEU A 122 6.15 5.74 -4.07
CA LEU A 122 7.03 6.67 -3.38
C LEU A 122 6.36 8.05 -3.39
N SER A 123 5.97 8.56 -2.24
CA SER A 123 5.35 9.88 -2.06
C SER A 123 6.23 10.80 -1.22
N GLY A 124 5.88 12.10 -1.12
CA GLY A 124 6.64 13.06 -0.31
C GLY A 124 7.96 13.52 -0.94
N VAL A 125 8.18 13.25 -2.23
CA VAL A 125 9.37 13.71 -2.95
C VAL A 125 9.18 15.16 -3.34
N LYS A 126 10.18 16.02 -3.11
CA LYS A 126 10.11 17.46 -3.42
C LYS A 126 11.21 17.85 -4.40
N LEU A 127 11.08 19.02 -5.02
CA LEU A 127 12.21 19.66 -5.69
C LEU A 127 12.97 20.50 -4.66
N LYS A 128 14.31 20.53 -4.74
CA LYS A 128 15.14 21.33 -3.82
C LYS A 128 14.97 22.83 -3.95
N ASP A 129 14.21 23.31 -4.94
CA ASP A 129 13.84 24.73 -5.09
C ASP A 129 12.89 25.23 -4.00
N GLY A 130 12.39 24.33 -3.13
CA GLY A 130 11.64 24.65 -1.91
C GLY A 130 10.26 25.24 -2.14
N LYS A 131 9.83 25.39 -3.40
CA LYS A 131 8.54 25.97 -3.79
C LYS A 131 7.61 24.98 -4.48
N SER A 132 8.11 23.77 -4.74
CA SER A 132 7.41 22.79 -5.55
C SER A 132 6.49 21.89 -4.73
N GLU A 133 5.38 21.49 -5.35
CA GLU A 133 4.44 20.50 -4.83
C GLU A 133 5.10 19.13 -4.63
N GLU A 134 4.52 18.32 -3.74
CA GLU A 134 4.97 16.96 -3.50
C GLU A 134 4.69 16.07 -4.73
N LEU A 135 5.74 15.42 -5.21
CA LEU A 135 5.71 14.46 -6.28
C LEU A 135 5.46 13.05 -5.72
N SER A 136 4.79 12.24 -6.53
CA SER A 136 4.56 10.83 -6.25
C SER A 136 4.90 9.98 -7.47
N PHE A 137 5.53 8.84 -7.21
CA PHE A 137 5.96 7.89 -8.24
C PHE A 137 5.40 6.52 -7.90
N LYS A 138 4.85 5.82 -8.89
CA LYS A 138 4.43 4.42 -8.73
C LYS A 138 5.47 3.50 -9.35
N PHE A 139 5.56 2.29 -8.83
CA PHE A 139 6.46 1.26 -9.31
C PHE A 139 5.71 -0.06 -9.49
N ASP A 140 6.23 -0.90 -10.37
CA ASP A 140 5.84 -2.29 -10.43
C ASP A 140 6.17 -3.03 -9.12
N GLN A 141 5.63 -4.24 -8.95
CA GLN A 141 5.82 -5.05 -7.73
C GLN A 141 7.28 -5.23 -7.34
N GLY A 142 8.17 -5.33 -8.33
CA GLY A 142 9.59 -5.53 -8.11
C GLY A 142 10.38 -4.25 -7.86
N ILE A 143 9.82 -3.03 -8.01
CA ILE A 143 10.58 -1.77 -8.06
C ILE A 143 11.70 -1.86 -9.11
N THR A 144 11.34 -2.30 -10.31
CA THR A 144 12.24 -2.39 -11.47
C THR A 144 12.06 -1.21 -12.40
N LYS A 145 10.87 -0.58 -12.40
CA LYS A 145 10.57 0.59 -13.22
C LYS A 145 9.49 1.45 -12.58
N VAL A 146 9.53 2.74 -12.92
CA VAL A 146 8.42 3.67 -12.65
C VAL A 146 7.27 3.34 -13.61
N VAL A 147 6.05 3.22 -13.09
CA VAL A 147 4.82 3.02 -13.86
C VAL A 147 3.92 4.25 -13.73
N GLU A 148 3.16 4.58 -14.77
CA GLU A 148 2.19 5.70 -14.76
C GLU A 148 0.91 5.36 -13.95
#